data_AF-A0A2H3B335-F1
#
_entry.id   AF-A0A2H3B335-F1
#
_cell.length_a   1.000
_cell.length_b   1.000
_cell.length_c   1.000
_cell.angle_alpha   90.00
_cell.angle_beta   90.00
_cell.angle_gamma   90.00
#
_symmetry.space_group_name_H-M   'P 1'
#
loop_
_entity.id
_entity.type
_entity.pdbx_description
1 polymer ?
#
loop_
_entity_poly.entity_id
_entity_poly.type
_entity_poly.pdbx_seq_one_letter_code
_entity_poly.pdbx_strand_id
1 'polypeptide(L)'
;ILDYMLASESNSTIGDACWCGQAGALHECMCNDCQHYEPSCKQCFVVVHLGDPWHWAEVWNSQFFERQDISELGHVVSLGHDRHEGPHCMYGTVKDPLDFHLVHTNSVYKTKVFFCRCPLTRRDRMESCLHSQIFPGTVAKPCSGFTFAILQDFHLQTLTSKKSVYDYISAIRRKTNNTFSKKVP
;
A
#
# COMPACT_ATOMS: atom_id res chain seq x y z
N ILE A 1 6.05 26.78 -3.01
CA ILE A 1 6.00 25.38 -2.53
C ILE A 1 4.58 24.86 -2.58
N LEU A 2 3.62 25.51 -1.92
CA LEU A 2 2.21 25.08 -1.94
C LEU A 2 1.64 25.00 -3.37
N ASP A 3 1.94 25.97 -4.24
CA ASP A 3 1.49 25.94 -5.64
C ASP A 3 2.04 24.76 -6.45
N TYR A 4 3.27 24.31 -6.14
CA TYR A 4 3.85 23.13 -6.78
C TYR A 4 3.23 21.83 -6.24
N MET A 5 2.85 21.80 -4.95
CA MET A 5 2.11 20.67 -4.37
C MET A 5 0.69 20.58 -4.95
N LEU A 6 0.01 21.72 -5.10
CA LEU A 6 -1.31 21.77 -5.74
C LEU A 6 -1.23 21.46 -7.25
N ALA A 7 -0.18 21.89 -7.94
CA ALA A 7 0.01 21.56 -9.35
C ALA A 7 0.21 20.05 -9.55
N SER A 8 0.86 19.34 -8.62
CA SER A 8 0.97 17.87 -8.69
C SER A 8 -0.35 17.13 -8.47
N GLU A 9 -1.38 17.81 -7.94
CA GLU A 9 -2.74 17.25 -7.80
C GLU A 9 -3.55 17.31 -9.11
N SER A 10 -2.98 17.86 -10.19
CA SER A 10 -3.59 17.88 -11.51
C SER A 10 -2.58 17.45 -12.55
N ASN A 11 -2.96 16.55 -13.46
CA ASN A 11 -2.09 16.18 -14.57
C ASN A 11 -2.86 16.31 -15.89
N SER A 12 -2.28 17.06 -16.83
CA SER A 12 -2.89 17.33 -18.12
C SER A 12 -3.00 16.10 -19.01
N THR A 13 -2.27 15.03 -18.73
CA THR A 13 -2.28 13.79 -19.52
C THR A 13 -3.33 12.79 -19.04
N ILE A 14 -4.17 13.14 -18.07
CA ILE A 14 -5.30 12.30 -17.64
C ILE A 14 -6.29 12.15 -18.79
N GLY A 15 -6.71 10.91 -19.05
CA GLY A 15 -7.54 10.56 -20.19
C GLY A 15 -6.77 10.25 -21.48
N ASP A 16 -5.44 10.47 -21.52
CA ASP A 16 -4.61 10.00 -22.63
C ASP A 16 -4.45 8.48 -22.59
N ALA A 17 -4.03 7.90 -23.72
CA ALA A 17 -3.79 6.46 -23.83
C ALA A 17 -2.62 6.03 -22.94
N CYS A 18 -2.83 4.96 -22.17
CA CYS A 18 -1.80 4.39 -21.31
C CYS A 18 -0.66 3.76 -22.13
N TRP A 19 0.56 3.88 -21.63
CA TRP A 19 1.77 3.31 -22.24
C TRP A 19 1.75 1.78 -22.44
N CYS A 20 0.85 1.04 -21.78
CA CYS A 20 0.72 -0.41 -21.97
C CYS A 20 0.05 -0.82 -23.29
N GLY A 21 -0.55 0.13 -24.02
CA GLY A 21 -1.17 -0.11 -25.32
C GLY A 21 -2.44 -0.97 -25.28
N GLN A 22 -2.97 -1.28 -24.09
CA GLN A 22 -4.23 -2.01 -23.94
C GLN A 22 -5.40 -1.14 -24.44
N ALA A 23 -6.30 -1.74 -25.23
CA ALA A 23 -7.44 -1.02 -25.79
C ALA A 23 -8.34 -0.46 -24.66
N GLY A 24 -8.56 0.86 -24.69
CA GLY A 24 -9.36 1.56 -23.67
C GLY A 24 -8.66 1.79 -22.33
N ALA A 25 -7.38 1.42 -22.19
CA ALA A 25 -6.60 1.77 -21.01
C ALA A 25 -6.16 3.24 -21.09
N LEU A 26 -6.66 4.05 -20.16
CA LEU A 26 -6.36 5.48 -20.09
C LEU A 26 -5.55 5.81 -18.83
N HIS A 27 -4.88 6.96 -18.86
CA HIS A 27 -4.31 7.57 -17.66
C HIS A 27 -5.41 7.96 -16.69
N GLU A 28 -5.54 7.21 -15.61
CA GLU A 28 -6.55 7.43 -14.56
C GLU A 28 -5.95 7.39 -13.15
N CYS A 29 -4.75 6.83 -12.98
CA CYS A 29 -4.07 6.70 -11.69
C CYS A 29 -2.78 7.50 -11.66
N MET A 30 -2.51 8.15 -10.51
CA MET A 30 -1.24 8.77 -10.18
C MET A 30 -0.70 8.24 -8.86
N CYS A 31 0.60 8.41 -8.63
CA CYS A 31 1.27 8.14 -7.37
C CYS A 31 2.06 9.38 -6.95
N ASN A 32 1.81 9.89 -5.75
CA ASN A 32 2.53 11.04 -5.20
C ASN A 32 3.73 10.64 -4.31
N ASP A 33 3.85 9.35 -3.98
CA ASP A 33 4.96 8.80 -3.19
C ASP A 33 6.18 8.44 -4.08
N CYS A 34 5.94 8.16 -5.36
CA CYS A 34 6.98 7.87 -6.35
C CYS A 34 7.56 9.15 -6.95
N GLN A 35 8.89 9.27 -6.98
CA GLN A 35 9.57 10.47 -7.48
C GLN A 35 9.33 10.77 -8.96
N HIS A 36 9.19 9.75 -9.81
CA HIS A 36 9.06 9.90 -11.27
C HIS A 36 7.92 9.05 -11.82
N TYR A 37 6.74 9.16 -11.19
CA TYR A 37 5.58 8.40 -11.65
C TYR A 37 4.84 9.14 -12.76
N GLU A 38 4.69 8.48 -13.91
CA GLU A 38 3.81 8.95 -14.97
C GLU A 38 2.40 8.38 -14.78
N PRO A 39 1.34 9.17 -15.01
CA PRO A 39 -0.04 8.68 -14.94
C PRO A 39 -0.21 7.40 -15.76
N SER A 40 -1.00 6.47 -15.25
CA SER A 40 -1.23 5.19 -15.93
C SER A 40 -2.62 4.65 -15.66
N CYS A 41 -2.99 3.54 -16.30
CA CYS A 41 -4.22 2.83 -15.94
C CYS A 41 -4.05 2.08 -14.62
N LYS A 42 -5.16 1.67 -13.98
CA LYS A 42 -5.12 0.91 -12.72
C LYS A 42 -4.19 -0.31 -12.75
N GLN A 43 -4.20 -1.06 -13.85
CA GLN A 43 -3.37 -2.25 -13.99
C GLN A 43 -1.88 -1.92 -14.02
N CYS A 44 -1.49 -0.85 -14.72
CA CYS A 44 -0.10 -0.42 -14.80
C CYS A 44 0.39 0.14 -13.46
N PHE A 45 -0.48 0.88 -12.75
CA PHE A 45 -0.21 1.30 -11.39
C PHE A 45 0.16 0.11 -10.51
N VAL A 46 -0.67 -0.95 -10.52
CA VAL A 46 -0.42 -2.16 -9.73
C VAL A 46 0.93 -2.79 -10.08
N VAL A 47 1.24 -2.94 -11.37
CA VAL A 47 2.49 -3.57 -11.84
C VAL A 47 3.73 -2.82 -11.34
N VAL A 48 3.71 -1.48 -11.41
CA VAL A 48 4.83 -0.64 -10.93
C VAL A 48 5.01 -0.76 -9.40
N HIS A 49 3.93 -0.95 -8.65
CA HIS A 49 3.93 -1.00 -7.19
C HIS A 49 3.99 -2.42 -6.60
N LEU A 50 4.22 -3.46 -7.41
CA LEU A 50 4.38 -4.83 -6.88
C LEU A 50 5.54 -4.98 -5.89
N GLY A 51 6.58 -4.15 -6.03
CA GLY A 51 7.75 -4.15 -5.14
C GLY A 51 7.54 -3.37 -3.84
N ASP A 52 6.69 -2.35 -3.87
CA ASP A 52 6.33 -1.54 -2.71
C ASP A 52 4.83 -1.19 -2.78
N PRO A 53 3.96 -2.08 -2.25
CA PRO A 53 2.52 -1.93 -2.36
C PRO A 53 1.95 -0.90 -1.36
N TRP A 54 2.80 -0.21 -0.60
CA TRP A 54 2.40 0.73 0.46
C TRP A 54 2.33 2.19 -0.04
N HIS A 55 2.09 2.39 -1.33
CA HIS A 55 1.81 3.69 -1.91
C HIS A 55 0.32 3.86 -2.17
N TRP A 56 -0.17 5.10 -2.11
CA TRP A 56 -1.56 5.40 -2.45
C TRP A 56 -1.73 5.59 -3.95
N ALA A 57 -2.80 5.00 -4.49
CA ALA A 57 -3.28 5.33 -5.83
C ALA A 57 -4.20 6.55 -5.73
N GLU A 58 -3.84 7.64 -6.39
CA GLU A 58 -4.73 8.78 -6.58
C GLU A 58 -5.48 8.54 -7.90
N VAL A 59 -6.76 8.16 -7.82
CA VAL A 59 -7.58 7.72 -8.96
C VAL A 59 -8.53 8.82 -9.38
N TRP A 60 -8.51 9.19 -10.66
CA TRP A 60 -9.38 10.22 -11.21
C TRP A 60 -10.83 9.74 -11.28
N ASN A 61 -11.73 10.41 -10.55
CA ASN A 61 -13.17 10.08 -10.53
C ASN A 61 -14.01 11.00 -11.43
N SER A 62 -13.38 11.69 -12.39
CA SER A 62 -13.97 12.75 -13.24
C SER A 62 -14.16 14.13 -12.60
N GLN A 63 -14.00 14.26 -11.27
CA GLN A 63 -14.06 15.55 -10.59
C GLN A 63 -12.77 15.88 -9.86
N PHE A 64 -12.21 14.91 -9.14
CA PHE A 64 -10.99 15.03 -8.37
C PHE A 64 -10.27 13.68 -8.29
N PHE A 65 -9.05 13.70 -7.77
CA PHE A 65 -8.34 12.47 -7.42
C PHE A 65 -8.81 11.93 -6.08
N GLU A 66 -9.32 10.71 -6.12
CA GLU A 66 -9.69 9.96 -4.93
C GLU A 66 -8.60 8.95 -4.60
N ARG A 67 -8.13 9.04 -3.36
CA ARG A 67 -7.17 8.11 -2.80
C ARG A 67 -7.78 6.72 -2.61
N GLN A 68 -7.19 5.71 -3.23
CA GLN A 68 -7.62 4.31 -3.18
C GLN A 68 -6.46 3.38 -2.83
N ASP A 69 -6.75 2.35 -2.01
CA ASP A 69 -5.78 1.29 -1.71
C ASP A 69 -5.56 0.40 -2.94
N ILE A 70 -4.38 -0.21 -3.07
CA ILE A 70 -4.07 -1.10 -4.19
C ILE A 70 -5.06 -2.26 -4.34
N SER A 71 -5.75 -2.65 -3.26
CA SER A 71 -6.81 -3.66 -3.28
C SER A 71 -8.13 -3.19 -3.86
N GLU A 72 -8.42 -1.89 -3.84
CA GLU A 72 -9.55 -1.28 -4.55
C GLU A 72 -9.30 -1.26 -6.07
N LEU A 73 -8.03 -1.26 -6.47
CA LEU A 73 -7.59 -1.44 -7.86
C LEU A 73 -7.58 -2.93 -8.28
N GLY A 74 -8.00 -3.84 -7.40
CA GLY A 74 -8.14 -5.27 -7.67
C GLY A 74 -6.89 -6.11 -7.34
N HIS A 75 -5.85 -5.53 -6.74
CA HIS A 75 -4.67 -6.28 -6.32
C HIS A 75 -4.84 -6.93 -4.95
N VAL A 76 -4.22 -8.09 -4.73
CA VAL A 76 -4.13 -8.72 -3.41
C VAL A 76 -2.67 -8.94 -3.10
N VAL A 77 -2.21 -8.34 -2.01
CA VAL A 77 -0.80 -8.42 -1.61
C VAL A 77 -0.50 -9.84 -1.13
N SER A 78 0.46 -10.51 -1.78
CA SER A 78 0.86 -11.86 -1.41
C SER A 78 1.98 -11.83 -0.37
N LEU A 79 1.75 -12.38 0.81
CA LEU A 79 2.77 -12.57 1.85
C LEU A 79 3.27 -14.02 1.87
N GLY A 80 4.54 -14.22 2.22
CA GLY A 80 5.14 -15.56 2.36
C GLY A 80 5.54 -16.24 1.06
N HIS A 81 5.39 -15.57 -0.09
CA HIS A 81 6.06 -15.98 -1.33
C HIS A 81 7.37 -15.21 -1.46
N ASP A 82 8.49 -15.92 -1.49
CA ASP A 82 9.79 -15.33 -1.75
C ASP A 82 10.05 -15.39 -3.26
N ARG A 83 10.81 -14.40 -3.75
CA ARG A 83 10.98 -13.97 -5.15
C ARG A 83 11.63 -14.98 -6.10
N HIS A 84 11.54 -16.29 -5.83
CA HIS A 84 12.26 -17.33 -6.54
C HIS A 84 11.85 -17.44 -8.02
N GLU A 85 10.61 -17.06 -8.39
CA GLU A 85 10.05 -17.35 -9.72
C GLU A 85 9.11 -16.24 -10.26
N GLY A 86 9.29 -14.99 -9.80
CA GLY A 86 8.54 -13.82 -10.27
C GLY A 86 7.55 -13.25 -9.25
N PRO A 87 6.74 -12.25 -9.64
CA PRO A 87 5.79 -11.57 -8.75
C PRO A 87 4.54 -12.42 -8.43
N HIS A 88 4.31 -13.50 -9.17
CA HIS A 88 3.16 -14.39 -9.00
C HIS A 88 3.64 -15.81 -8.69
N CYS A 89 3.03 -16.42 -7.67
CA CYS A 89 3.32 -17.80 -7.32
C CYS A 89 2.65 -18.77 -8.30
N MET A 90 3.43 -19.55 -9.05
CA MET A 90 2.90 -20.55 -10.00
C MET A 90 2.11 -21.69 -9.33
N TYR A 91 2.32 -21.92 -8.04
CA TYR A 91 1.64 -22.93 -7.24
C TYR A 91 0.45 -22.37 -6.43
N GLY A 92 0.32 -21.04 -6.40
CA GLY A 92 -0.62 -20.34 -5.52
C GLY A 92 -1.67 -19.60 -6.32
N THR A 93 -2.86 -20.18 -6.46
CA THR A 93 -4.04 -19.38 -6.79
C THR A 93 -4.43 -18.58 -5.55
N VAL A 94 -4.69 -17.28 -5.69
CA VAL A 94 -5.26 -16.47 -4.60
C VAL A 94 -6.59 -17.10 -4.20
N LYS A 95 -6.64 -17.65 -2.98
CA LYS A 95 -7.82 -18.25 -2.37
C LYS A 95 -8.07 -17.57 -1.03
N ASP A 96 -9.31 -17.16 -0.80
CA ASP A 96 -9.76 -16.55 0.46
C ASP A 96 -8.89 -15.38 0.95
N PRO A 97 -8.80 -14.27 0.18
CA PRO A 97 -8.09 -13.07 0.62
C PRO A 97 -8.66 -12.56 1.95
N LEU A 98 -7.78 -12.09 2.83
CA LEU A 98 -8.13 -11.57 4.15
C LEU A 98 -8.07 -10.04 4.12
N ASP A 99 -9.07 -9.40 4.72
CA ASP A 99 -8.97 -7.98 5.05
C ASP A 99 -7.84 -7.78 6.07
N PHE A 100 -6.96 -6.83 5.79
CA PHE A 100 -5.75 -6.61 6.56
C PHE A 100 -5.52 -5.12 6.80
N HIS A 101 -5.36 -4.75 8.07
CA HIS A 101 -5.00 -3.39 8.48
C HIS A 101 -3.50 -3.26 8.61
N LEU A 102 -2.84 -2.60 7.67
CA LEU A 102 -1.41 -2.38 7.74
C LEU A 102 -1.11 -0.95 8.16
N VAL A 103 -0.23 -0.79 9.15
CA VAL A 103 0.28 0.52 9.56
C VAL A 103 1.69 0.71 8.99
N HIS A 104 1.85 1.75 8.18
CA HIS A 104 3.12 2.19 7.59
C HIS A 104 3.42 3.64 7.97
N THR A 105 4.64 4.11 7.69
CA THR A 105 5.12 5.45 8.09
C THR A 105 4.35 6.59 7.44
N ASN A 106 3.76 6.35 6.26
CA ASN A 106 2.94 7.30 5.53
C ASN A 106 1.44 7.21 5.91
N SER A 107 0.91 6.05 6.30
CA SER A 107 -0.54 5.86 6.44
C SER A 107 -0.95 4.57 7.15
N VAL A 108 -2.25 4.49 7.47
CA VAL A 108 -2.95 3.25 7.80
C VAL A 108 -3.69 2.75 6.56
N TYR A 109 -3.34 1.56 6.09
CA TYR A 109 -3.95 0.90 4.94
C TYR A 109 -5.02 -0.09 5.40
N LYS A 110 -6.11 -0.17 4.64
CA LYS A 110 -7.07 -1.26 4.71
C LYS A 110 -7.00 -2.01 3.38
N THR A 111 -6.18 -3.05 3.34
CA THR A 111 -5.86 -3.76 2.12
C THR A 111 -6.33 -5.22 2.18
N LYS A 112 -6.10 -5.96 1.10
CA LYS A 112 -6.34 -7.40 1.03
C LYS A 112 -5.02 -8.14 0.93
N VAL A 113 -4.84 -9.11 1.81
CA VAL A 113 -3.65 -9.96 1.85
C VAL A 113 -4.01 -11.40 1.56
N PHE A 114 -3.15 -12.06 0.81
CA PHE A 114 -3.15 -13.51 0.63
C PHE A 114 -1.87 -14.09 1.20
N PHE A 115 -1.99 -15.11 2.04
CA PHE A 115 -0.84 -15.86 2.54
C PHE A 115 -0.54 -17.01 1.59
N CYS A 116 0.57 -16.93 0.88
CA CYS A 116 1.01 -18.00 0.00
C CYS A 116 1.27 -19.28 0.80
N ARG A 117 0.85 -20.42 0.26
CA ARG A 117 1.06 -21.76 0.83
C ARG A 117 1.72 -22.70 -0.18
N CYS A 118 2.59 -22.16 -1.04
CA CYS A 118 3.22 -23.00 -2.04
C CYS A 118 4.17 -24.01 -1.38
N PRO A 119 4.42 -25.16 -2.03
CA PRO A 119 5.29 -26.19 -1.47
C PRO A 119 6.72 -25.69 -1.22
N LEU A 120 7.13 -24.65 -1.95
CA LEU A 120 8.45 -24.03 -1.89
C LEU A 120 8.64 -23.16 -0.64
N THR A 121 7.57 -22.54 -0.12
CA THR A 121 7.60 -21.73 1.10
C THR A 121 6.65 -22.31 2.15
N ARG A 122 7.20 -23.16 3.02
CA ARG A 122 6.47 -23.75 4.15
C ARG A 122 6.57 -22.87 5.38
N ARG A 123 5.89 -21.72 5.36
CA ARG A 123 5.81 -20.79 6.49
C ARG A 123 4.41 -20.73 7.06
N ASP A 124 4.33 -20.51 8.37
CA ASP A 124 3.08 -20.06 8.95
C ASP A 124 2.79 -18.58 8.61
N ARG A 125 1.63 -18.07 9.06
CA ARG A 125 1.24 -16.69 8.77
C ARG A 125 2.12 -15.66 9.48
N MET A 126 2.59 -15.95 10.68
CA MET A 126 3.46 -15.06 11.45
C MET A 126 4.81 -14.92 10.76
N GLU A 127 5.44 -16.04 10.42
CA GLU A 127 6.70 -16.08 9.67
C GLU A 127 6.56 -15.37 8.32
N SER A 128 5.45 -15.59 7.61
CA SER A 128 5.18 -14.90 6.34
C SER A 128 5.13 -13.39 6.50
N CYS A 129 4.48 -12.87 7.55
CA CYS A 129 4.50 -11.43 7.85
C CYS A 129 5.92 -10.94 8.13
N LEU A 130 6.67 -11.62 9.00
CA LEU A 130 8.01 -11.21 9.42
C LEU A 130 9.00 -11.19 8.25
N HIS A 131 8.94 -12.19 7.36
CA HIS A 131 9.75 -12.23 6.14
C HIS A 131 9.39 -11.11 5.16
N SER A 132 8.14 -10.64 5.17
CA SER A 132 7.69 -9.46 4.43
C SER A 132 7.87 -8.15 5.19
N GLN A 133 8.71 -8.13 6.25
CA GLN A 133 8.99 -6.96 7.09
C GLN A 133 7.74 -6.36 7.75
N ILE A 134 6.77 -7.21 8.09
CA ILE A 134 5.56 -6.84 8.81
C ILE A 134 5.56 -7.55 10.16
N PHE A 135 5.50 -6.78 11.23
CA PHE A 135 5.24 -7.29 12.57
C PHE A 135 3.73 -7.50 12.74
N PRO A 136 3.23 -8.74 12.91
CA PRO A 136 1.80 -9.00 13.03
C PRO A 136 1.25 -8.47 14.36
N GLY A 137 0.05 -7.90 14.33
CA GLY A 137 -0.63 -7.43 15.55
C GLY A 137 -1.13 -8.57 16.45
N THR A 138 -1.35 -9.76 15.88
CA THR A 138 -1.72 -10.98 16.60
C THR A 138 -1.10 -12.21 15.95
N VAL A 139 -0.73 -13.21 16.76
CA VAL A 139 -0.06 -14.43 16.27
C VAL A 139 -1.02 -15.40 15.58
N ALA A 140 -2.18 -15.68 16.18
CA ALA A 140 -3.08 -16.74 15.71
C ALA A 140 -3.77 -16.45 14.36
N LYS A 141 -4.16 -15.19 14.13
CA LYS A 141 -4.80 -14.75 12.88
C LYS A 141 -4.49 -13.27 12.67
N PRO A 142 -3.34 -12.95 12.04
CA PRO A 142 -2.99 -11.56 11.79
C PRO A 142 -3.98 -10.97 10.79
N CYS A 143 -4.87 -10.11 11.30
CA CYS A 143 -5.72 -9.22 10.50
C CYS A 143 -5.19 -7.79 10.52
N SER A 144 -4.06 -7.57 11.20
CA SER A 144 -3.35 -6.30 11.24
C SER A 144 -1.86 -6.52 11.40
N GLY A 145 -1.08 -5.51 11.02
CA GLY A 145 0.37 -5.53 11.18
C GLY A 145 0.98 -4.14 11.09
N PHE A 146 2.21 -4.04 11.57
CA PHE A 146 3.04 -2.83 11.54
C PHE A 146 4.27 -3.14 10.70
N THR A 147 4.53 -2.35 9.67
CA THR A 147 5.79 -2.50 8.92
C THR A 147 7.00 -2.27 9.84
N PHE A 148 8.15 -2.88 9.55
CA PHE A 148 9.36 -2.63 10.33
C PHE A 148 9.79 -1.15 10.23
N ALA A 149 9.52 -0.50 9.10
CA ALA A 149 9.78 0.92 8.90
C ALA A 149 9.07 1.80 9.97
N ILE A 150 7.79 1.55 10.26
CA ILE A 150 7.09 2.34 11.29
C ILE A 150 7.59 2.03 12.71
N LEU A 151 7.98 0.78 12.98
CA LEU A 151 8.54 0.43 14.28
C LEU A 151 9.89 1.11 14.52
N GLN A 152 10.74 1.18 13.49
CA GLN A 152 12.02 1.89 13.54
C GLN A 152 11.83 3.40 13.70
N ASP A 153 10.93 4.00 12.91
CA ASP A 153 10.63 5.44 13.04
C ASP A 153 10.05 5.77 14.42
N PHE A 154 9.10 4.98 14.91
CA PHE A 154 8.54 5.18 16.25
C PHE A 154 9.61 5.08 17.35
N HIS A 155 10.50 4.09 17.27
CA HIS A 155 11.60 3.95 18.23
C HIS A 155 12.48 5.21 18.26
N LEU A 156 12.85 5.74 17.09
CA LEU A 156 13.60 6.99 16.98
C LEU A 156 12.84 8.18 17.56
N GLN A 157 11.54 8.31 17.27
CA GLN A 157 10.70 9.39 17.80
C GLN A 157 10.56 9.32 19.32
N THR A 158 10.47 8.13 19.91
CA THR A 158 10.48 7.94 21.37
C THR A 158 11.82 8.39 21.97
N LEU A 159 12.96 8.03 21.36
CA LEU A 159 14.29 8.40 21.86
C LEU A 159 14.58 9.90 21.74
N THR A 160 14.18 10.53 20.63
CA THR A 160 14.55 11.91 20.30
C THR A 160 13.56 12.95 20.83
N SER A 161 12.28 12.60 20.93
CA SER A 161 11.21 13.55 21.29
C SER A 161 10.28 13.08 22.41
N LYS A 162 10.53 11.90 22.99
CA LYS A 162 9.67 11.27 24.02
C LYS A 162 8.21 11.14 23.58
N LYS A 163 7.99 11.01 22.27
CA LYS A 163 6.65 10.95 21.70
C LYS A 163 5.92 9.72 22.23
N SER A 164 4.72 9.95 22.75
CA SER A 164 3.85 8.85 23.18
C SER A 164 3.38 8.04 21.96
N VAL A 165 3.06 6.77 22.17
CA VAL A 165 2.43 5.93 21.13
C VAL A 165 1.17 6.61 20.60
N TYR A 166 0.37 7.20 21.49
CA TYR A 166 -0.90 7.86 21.14
C TYR A 166 -0.69 9.03 20.16
N ASP A 167 0.27 9.92 20.45
CA ASP A 167 0.55 11.09 19.61
C ASP A 167 1.14 10.68 18.26
N TYR A 168 1.97 9.63 18.26
CA TYR A 168 2.56 9.10 17.05
C TYR A 168 1.50 8.48 16.13
N ILE A 169 0.66 7.58 16.64
CA ILE A 169 -0.45 6.99 15.87
C ILE A 169 -1.45 8.07 15.43
N SER A 170 -1.73 9.08 16.27
CA SER A 170 -2.59 10.21 15.88
C SER A 170 -2.02 10.98 14.69
N ALA A 171 -0.68 11.14 14.61
CA ALA A 171 -0.04 11.75 13.45
C ALA A 171 -0.19 10.87 12.20
N ILE A 172 0.02 9.56 12.31
CA ILE A 172 -0.16 8.61 11.19
C ILE A 172 -1.61 8.62 10.67
N ARG A 173 -2.61 8.60 11.56
CA ARG A 173 -4.03 8.70 11.18
C ARG A 173 -4.35 9.99 10.44
N ARG A 174 -3.72 11.11 10.82
CA ARG A 174 -3.88 12.39 10.10
C ARG A 174 -3.20 12.39 8.73
N LYS A 175 -2.08 11.67 8.55
CA LYS A 175 -1.51 11.46 7.22
C LYS A 175 -2.43 10.62 6.33
N THR A 176 -3.14 9.65 6.91
CA THR A 176 -4.15 8.84 6.20
C THR A 176 -5.34 9.69 5.76
N ASN A 177 -5.96 10.39 6.70
CA ASN A 177 -7.06 11.30 6.44
C ASN A 177 -7.06 12.41 7.50
N ASN A 178 -6.66 13.61 7.11
CA ASN A 178 -6.55 14.72 8.06
C ASN A 178 -7.94 15.23 8.51
N THR A 179 -8.93 15.21 7.62
CA THR A 179 -10.29 15.71 7.86
C THR A 179 -11.07 14.81 8.82
N PHE A 180 -10.94 13.49 8.66
CA PHE A 180 -11.67 12.48 9.44
C PHE A 180 -10.76 11.47 10.12
N SER A 181 -9.65 11.94 10.69
CA SER A 181 -8.63 11.09 11.35
C SER A 181 -9.18 10.14 12.42
N LYS A 182 -10.28 10.47 13.10
CA LYS A 182 -10.93 9.59 14.08
C LYS A 182 -11.65 8.37 13.46
N LYS A 183 -11.93 8.39 12.15
CA LYS A 183 -12.51 7.27 11.41
C LYS A 183 -11.45 6.30 10.88
N VAL A 184 -10.17 6.69 10.95
CA VAL A 184 -9.05 5.83 10.59
C VAL A 184 -8.79 4.87 11.77
N PRO A 185 -8.70 3.54 11.51
CA PRO A 185 -8.44 2.54 12.55
C PRO A 185 -7.23 2.80 13.43
#